data_AF-A0A962X393-F1
#
_entry.id   AF-A0A962X393-F1
#
_cell.length_a   1.000
_cell.length_b   1.000
_cell.length_c   1.000
_cell.angle_alpha   90.00
_cell.angle_beta   90.00
_cell.angle_gamma   90.00
#
_symmetry.space_group_name_H-M   'P 1'
#
loop_
_entity.id
_entity.type
_entity.pdbx_description
1 polymer ?
#
loop_
_entity_poly.entity_id
_entity_poly.type
_entity_poly.pdbx_seq_one_letter_code
_entity_poly.pdbx_strand_id
1 'polypeptide(L)'
;MRHPWHTIQSMIIKGNTSFLLRTSEFSTLPDELVLKAVVSWAAAYESYRAFRDEHWTALRYEELVADPRATMANLFRFLNLSDPGYAAVASLLPRHAEKNYNFVSLTFNRNHYKREILTRLTPGCSAFGYKSDMSDLRIQPFTYLSTLLKRKLKIR
;
A
#
# COMPACT_ATOMS: atom_id res chain seq x y z
N MET A 1 8.43 0.58 2.36
CA MET A 1 7.14 0.03 2.84
C MET A 1 6.05 1.08 2.76
N ARG A 2 4.78 0.69 2.62
CA ARG A 2 3.62 1.61 2.58
C ARG A 2 2.48 0.98 3.36
N HIS A 3 1.58 1.80 3.90
CA HIS A 3 0.35 1.31 4.51
C HIS A 3 -0.33 0.25 3.62
N PRO A 4 -0.68 -0.94 4.14
CA PRO A 4 -1.17 -2.04 3.32
C PRO A 4 -2.42 -1.67 2.54
N TRP A 5 -3.42 -1.06 3.19
CA TRP A 5 -4.65 -0.67 2.50
C TRP A 5 -4.46 0.35 1.38
N HIS A 6 -3.45 1.23 1.47
CA HIS A 6 -3.11 2.13 0.37
C HIS A 6 -2.58 1.34 -0.84
N THR A 7 -1.73 0.35 -0.56
CA THR A 7 -1.11 -0.52 -1.56
C THR A 7 -2.13 -1.45 -2.20
N ILE A 8 -2.94 -2.13 -1.38
CA ILE A 8 -4.03 -3.01 -1.80
C ILE A 8 -4.99 -2.23 -2.69
N GLN A 9 -5.44 -1.04 -2.27
CA GLN A 9 -6.31 -0.19 -3.10
C GLN A 9 -5.69 0.06 -4.48
N SER A 10 -4.40 0.43 -4.53
CA SER A 10 -3.69 0.63 -5.80
C SER A 10 -3.63 -0.63 -6.67
N MET A 11 -3.45 -1.81 -6.07
CA MET A 11 -3.46 -3.09 -6.79
C MET A 11 -4.84 -3.42 -7.37
N ILE A 12 -5.93 -3.11 -6.65
CA ILE A 12 -7.28 -3.53 -7.05
C ILE A 12 -8.08 -2.51 -7.88
N ILE A 13 -7.79 -1.20 -7.80
CA ILE A 13 -8.61 -0.15 -8.46
C ILE A 13 -8.72 -0.32 -9.98
N LYS A 14 -7.71 -0.90 -10.62
CA LYS A 14 -7.70 -1.17 -12.06
C LYS A 14 -7.87 -2.66 -12.41
N GLY A 15 -8.17 -3.51 -11.42
CA GLY A 15 -8.19 -4.96 -11.61
C GLY A 15 -6.85 -5.53 -12.09
N ASN A 16 -5.76 -4.79 -11.91
CA ASN A 16 -4.52 -5.06 -12.60
C ASN A 16 -3.67 -6.04 -11.79
N THR A 17 -3.87 -7.32 -12.07
CA THR A 17 -3.12 -8.43 -11.46
C THR A 17 -1.62 -8.37 -11.75
N SER A 18 -1.15 -7.53 -12.69
CA SER A 18 0.30 -7.34 -12.91
C SER A 18 1.04 -6.74 -11.72
N PHE A 19 0.34 -6.04 -10.82
CA PHE A 19 0.95 -5.54 -9.58
C PHE A 19 0.95 -6.55 -8.44
N LEU A 20 0.40 -7.75 -8.66
CA LEU A 20 0.35 -8.81 -7.67
C LEU A 20 1.56 -9.73 -7.84
N LEU A 21 2.24 -10.01 -6.73
CA LEU A 21 3.28 -11.01 -6.67
C LEU A 21 2.65 -12.40 -6.91
N ARG A 22 3.12 -13.07 -7.95
CA ARG A 22 2.70 -14.44 -8.29
C ARG A 22 3.47 -15.44 -7.45
N THR A 23 3.10 -15.54 -6.18
CA THR A 23 3.61 -16.60 -5.30
C THR A 23 3.02 -17.96 -5.69
N SER A 24 3.59 -19.06 -5.19
CA SER A 24 3.03 -20.41 -5.36
C SER A 24 1.59 -20.52 -4.84
N GLU A 25 1.27 -19.76 -3.79
CA GLU A 25 -0.08 -19.66 -3.23
C GLU A 25 -1.06 -18.89 -4.14
N PHE A 26 -0.57 -17.99 -4.99
CA PHE A 26 -1.42 -17.11 -5.80
C PHE A 26 -2.40 -17.87 -6.71
N SER A 27 -1.97 -18.98 -7.31
CA SER A 27 -2.79 -19.81 -8.20
C SER A 27 -3.81 -20.68 -7.48
N THR A 28 -3.65 -20.90 -6.17
CA THR A 28 -4.56 -21.70 -5.36
C THR A 28 -5.60 -20.87 -4.62
N LEU A 29 -5.43 -19.54 -4.62
CA LEU A 29 -6.37 -18.63 -3.97
C LEU A 29 -7.70 -18.53 -4.75
N PRO A 30 -8.83 -18.34 -4.04
CA PRO A 30 -10.11 -18.03 -4.67
C PRO A 30 -10.01 -16.75 -5.49
N ASP A 31 -10.96 -16.54 -6.41
CA ASP A 31 -10.97 -15.34 -7.27
C ASP A 31 -11.44 -14.07 -6.53
N GLU A 32 -10.72 -13.74 -5.47
CA GLU A 32 -10.97 -12.62 -4.57
C GLU A 32 -9.78 -11.66 -4.63
N LEU A 33 -9.95 -10.57 -5.39
CA LEU A 33 -8.84 -9.67 -5.72
C LEU A 33 -8.20 -9.01 -4.49
N VAL A 34 -9.00 -8.72 -3.45
CA VAL A 34 -8.48 -8.17 -2.17
C VAL A 34 -7.63 -9.20 -1.44
N LEU A 35 -8.07 -10.46 -1.37
CA LEU A 35 -7.30 -11.51 -0.73
C LEU A 35 -5.98 -11.74 -1.48
N LYS A 36 -6.03 -11.85 -2.82
CA LYS A 36 -4.83 -11.95 -3.66
C LYS A 36 -3.87 -10.78 -3.45
N ALA A 37 -4.37 -9.55 -3.33
CA ALA A 37 -3.57 -8.36 -3.02
C ALA A 37 -2.95 -8.40 -1.62
N VAL A 38 -3.69 -8.89 -0.63
CA VAL A 38 -3.19 -9.05 0.75
C VAL A 38 -2.09 -10.12 0.80
N VAL A 39 -2.29 -11.26 0.15
CA VAL A 39 -1.26 -12.31 0.06
C VAL A 39 -0.01 -11.79 -0.63
N SER A 40 -0.17 -11.06 -1.74
CA SER A 40 0.95 -10.41 -2.42
C SER A 40 1.70 -9.43 -1.50
N TRP A 41 0.99 -8.60 -0.74
CA TRP A 41 1.62 -7.64 0.17
C TRP A 41 2.32 -8.35 1.33
N ALA A 42 1.68 -9.37 1.92
CA ALA A 42 2.26 -10.17 2.99
C ALA A 42 3.52 -10.90 2.51
N ALA A 43 3.50 -11.49 1.30
CA ALA A 43 4.68 -12.13 0.71
C ALA A 43 5.84 -11.17 0.50
N ALA A 44 5.57 -9.91 0.12
CA ALA A 44 6.59 -8.87 0.01
C ALA A 44 7.21 -8.54 1.38
N TYR A 45 6.38 -8.43 2.42
CA TYR A 45 6.86 -8.24 3.79
C TYR A 45 7.67 -9.44 4.29
N GLU A 46 7.21 -10.66 4.04
CA GLU A 46 7.91 -11.88 4.43
C GLU A 46 9.27 -12.00 3.75
N SER A 47 9.34 -11.66 2.47
CA SER A 47 10.61 -11.59 1.74
C SER A 47 11.55 -10.56 2.38
N TYR A 48 11.06 -9.36 2.67
CA TYR A 48 11.85 -8.36 3.41
C TYR A 48 12.32 -8.89 4.76
N ARG A 49 11.46 -9.55 5.54
CA ARG A 49 11.80 -10.09 6.85
C ARG A 49 12.87 -11.18 6.77
N ALA A 50 12.77 -12.06 5.79
CA ALA A 50 13.68 -13.20 5.62
C ALA A 50 15.07 -12.79 5.13
N PHE A 51 15.16 -11.76 4.28
CA PHE A 51 16.39 -11.37 3.61
C PHE A 51 17.02 -10.08 4.11
N ARG A 52 16.36 -9.32 5.00
CA ARG A 52 16.98 -8.12 5.57
C ARG A 52 18.21 -8.49 6.40
N ASP A 53 19.27 -7.73 6.20
CA ASP A 53 20.46 -7.73 7.03
C ASP A 53 20.83 -6.28 7.41
N GLU A 54 22.02 -6.09 7.98
CA GLU A 54 22.54 -4.79 8.42
C GLU A 54 22.78 -3.78 7.28
N HIS A 55 22.84 -4.22 6.03
CA HIS A 55 23.02 -3.37 4.85
C HIS A 55 21.70 -2.93 4.20
N TRP A 56 20.56 -3.36 4.74
CA TRP A 56 19.24 -2.98 4.24
C TRP A 56 18.66 -1.84 5.07
N THR A 57 18.02 -0.90 4.38
CA THR A 57 17.18 0.11 5.02
C THR A 57 15.79 0.10 4.41
N ALA A 58 14.77 0.22 5.26
CA ALA A 58 13.38 0.26 4.84
C ALA A 58 12.82 1.66 5.09
N LEU A 59 12.38 2.31 4.02
CA LEU A 59 11.79 3.64 4.05
C LEU A 59 10.26 3.53 4.01
N ARG A 60 9.55 4.23 4.91
CA ARG A 60 8.08 4.28 4.89
C ARG A 60 7.61 5.36 3.91
N TYR A 61 6.70 4.99 3.01
CA TYR A 61 6.12 5.92 2.04
C TYR A 61 5.53 7.15 2.72
N GLU A 62 4.88 6.95 3.88
CA GLU A 62 4.26 8.02 4.66
C GLU A 62 5.29 9.03 5.19
N GLU A 63 6.51 8.61 5.53
CA GLU A 63 7.61 9.50 5.92
C GLU A 63 8.14 10.28 4.72
N LEU A 64 8.36 9.56 3.61
CA LEU A 64 8.86 10.17 2.37
C LEU A 64 7.92 11.26 1.85
N VAL A 65 6.60 11.07 1.92
CA VAL A 65 5.67 12.10 1.43
C VAL A 65 5.44 13.23 2.42
N ALA A 66 5.68 13.00 3.72
CA ALA A 66 5.55 14.01 4.76
C ALA A 66 6.74 14.99 4.72
N ASP A 67 7.96 14.45 4.68
CA ASP A 67 9.19 15.22 4.51
C ASP A 67 10.15 14.48 3.56
N PRO A 68 10.01 14.72 2.24
CA PRO A 68 10.88 14.07 1.25
C PRO A 68 12.35 14.42 1.44
N ARG A 69 12.65 15.67 1.82
CA ARG A 69 14.04 16.13 1.96
C ARG A 69 14.73 15.42 3.12
N ALA A 70 14.11 15.44 4.31
CA ALA A 70 14.71 14.79 5.48
C ALA A 70 14.83 13.27 5.29
N THR A 71 13.80 12.64 4.72
CA THR A 71 13.79 11.19 4.49
C THR A 71 14.89 10.77 3.52
N MET A 72 15.06 11.50 2.41
CA MET A 72 16.13 11.23 1.43
C MET A 72 17.52 11.52 2.02
N ALA A 73 17.68 12.57 2.81
CA ALA A 73 18.96 12.86 3.48
C ALA A 73 19.39 11.72 4.42
N ASN A 74 18.46 11.14 5.18
CA ASN A 74 18.74 9.99 6.04
C ASN A 74 19.12 8.74 5.23
N LEU A 75 18.43 8.50 4.10
CA LEU A 75 18.76 7.39 3.19
C LEU A 75 20.18 7.53 2.61
N PHE A 76 20.54 8.73 2.15
CA PHE A 76 21.87 8.98 1.60
C PHE A 76 22.97 8.79 2.65
N ARG A 77 22.72 9.25 3.88
CA ARG A 77 23.63 9.02 5.01
C ARG A 77 23.81 7.52 5.29
N PHE A 78 22.72 6.74 5.31
CA PHE A 78 22.78 5.29 5.50
C PHE A 78 23.62 4.61 4.41
N LEU A 79 23.44 5.03 3.15
CA LEU A 79 24.16 4.49 1.99
C LEU A 79 25.59 5.06 1.84
N ASN A 80 26.03 5.93 2.74
CA ASN A 80 27.30 6.65 2.65
C ASN A 80 27.50 7.38 1.31
N LEU A 81 26.42 7.98 0.79
CA LEU A 81 26.42 8.75 -0.47
C LEU A 81 26.50 10.25 -0.18
N SER A 82 27.47 10.91 -0.80
CA SER A 82 27.63 12.37 -0.75
C SER A 82 27.35 12.98 -2.12
N ASP A 83 26.09 13.30 -2.38
CA ASP A 83 25.68 14.01 -3.60
C ASP A 83 24.94 15.31 -3.23
N PRO A 84 25.49 16.50 -3.49
CA PRO A 84 24.80 17.75 -3.18
C PRO A 84 23.51 17.97 -4.01
N GLY A 85 23.35 17.27 -5.15
CA GLY A 85 22.21 17.40 -6.06
C GLY A 85 20.91 16.78 -5.56
N TYR A 86 20.95 15.82 -4.63
CA TYR A 86 19.72 15.11 -4.22
C TYR A 86 18.75 16.02 -3.48
N ALA A 87 19.20 17.04 -2.76
CA ALA A 87 18.32 17.93 -2.00
C ALA A 87 17.39 18.73 -2.93
N ALA A 88 17.86 19.05 -4.14
CA ALA A 88 17.06 19.67 -5.19
C ALA A 88 16.03 18.66 -5.74
N VAL A 89 16.46 17.44 -6.08
CA VAL A 89 15.56 16.40 -6.62
C VAL A 89 14.49 15.98 -5.60
N ALA A 90 14.87 15.76 -4.35
CA ALA A 90 13.96 15.37 -3.26
C ALA A 90 12.88 16.45 -3.02
N SER A 91 13.21 17.73 -3.21
CA SER A 91 12.24 18.83 -3.06
C SER A 91 11.14 18.84 -4.12
N LEU A 92 11.35 18.15 -5.25
CA LEU A 92 10.38 18.01 -6.33
C LEU A 92 9.43 16.83 -6.11
N LEU A 93 9.68 15.98 -5.10
CA LEU A 93 8.80 14.85 -4.83
C LEU A 93 7.42 15.36 -4.38
N PRO A 94 6.34 14.89 -5.02
CA PRO A 94 5.01 15.36 -4.71
C PRO A 94 4.63 15.00 -3.28
N ARG A 95 4.17 16.01 -2.53
CA ARG A 95 3.55 15.81 -1.21
C ARG A 95 2.19 15.16 -1.39
N HIS A 96 1.80 14.35 -0.41
CA HIS A 96 0.68 13.43 -0.54
C HIS A 96 -0.63 14.14 -0.94
N ALA A 97 -1.25 13.72 -2.05
CA ALA A 97 -2.64 14.05 -2.35
C ALA A 97 -3.57 13.17 -1.50
N GLU A 98 -4.57 13.77 -0.85
CA GLU A 98 -5.56 13.01 -0.09
C GLU A 98 -6.24 11.97 -0.98
N LYS A 99 -6.31 10.71 -0.52
CA LYS A 99 -6.99 9.63 -1.22
C LYS A 99 -8.23 9.19 -0.45
N ASN A 100 -9.28 8.87 -1.18
CA ASN A 100 -10.47 8.24 -0.65
C ASN A 100 -10.33 6.72 -0.72
N TYR A 101 -10.55 6.03 0.40
CA TYR A 101 -10.41 4.57 0.54
C TYR A 101 -11.73 3.79 0.50
N ASN A 102 -12.82 4.41 0.03
CA ASN A 102 -14.13 3.77 -0.06
C ASN A 102 -14.13 2.48 -0.89
N PHE A 103 -13.39 2.44 -2.01
CA PHE A 103 -13.41 1.29 -2.90
C PHE A 103 -12.88 0.04 -2.19
N VAL A 104 -11.68 0.14 -1.62
CA VAL A 104 -11.08 -0.99 -0.89
C VAL A 104 -11.89 -1.33 0.35
N SER A 105 -12.45 -0.34 1.05
CA SER A 105 -13.31 -0.55 2.20
C SER A 105 -14.57 -1.34 1.85
N LEU A 106 -15.28 -0.97 0.77
CA LEU A 106 -16.49 -1.68 0.34
C LEU A 106 -16.17 -3.09 -0.14
N THR A 107 -15.09 -3.28 -0.88
CA THR A 107 -14.70 -4.61 -1.36
C THR A 107 -14.27 -5.49 -0.19
N PHE A 108 -13.47 -4.98 0.76
CA PHE A 108 -13.11 -5.69 1.99
C PHE A 108 -14.35 -6.03 2.83
N ASN A 109 -15.27 -5.09 3.01
CA ASN A 109 -16.47 -5.31 3.81
C ASN A 109 -17.44 -6.33 3.22
N ARG A 110 -17.34 -6.63 1.93
CA ARG A 110 -18.13 -7.68 1.26
C ARG A 110 -17.39 -9.01 1.11
N ASN A 111 -16.08 -9.02 1.34
CA ASN A 111 -15.24 -10.20 1.15
C ASN A 111 -15.50 -11.25 2.25
N HIS A 112 -15.54 -12.52 1.87
CA HIS A 112 -15.80 -13.63 2.81
C HIS A 112 -14.60 -13.98 3.70
N TYR A 113 -13.39 -13.56 3.32
CA TYR A 113 -12.11 -13.91 3.94
C TYR A 113 -11.57 -12.80 4.87
N LYS A 114 -12.43 -11.96 5.46
CA LYS A 114 -11.99 -10.82 6.29
C LYS A 114 -11.01 -11.22 7.39
N ARG A 115 -11.31 -12.32 8.09
CA ARG A 115 -10.47 -12.79 9.20
C ARG A 115 -9.07 -13.15 8.69
N GLU A 116 -8.99 -13.91 7.62
CA GLU A 116 -7.72 -14.29 6.99
C GLU A 116 -6.94 -13.07 6.49
N ILE A 117 -7.63 -12.13 5.85
CA ILE A 117 -7.04 -10.87 5.40
C ILE A 117 -6.37 -10.14 6.57
N LEU A 118 -7.10 -9.93 7.67
CA LEU A 118 -6.56 -9.24 8.84
C LEU A 118 -5.38 -10.02 9.45
N THR A 119 -5.52 -11.34 9.61
CA THR A 119 -4.44 -12.20 10.12
C THR A 119 -3.16 -12.07 9.30
N ARG A 120 -3.25 -12.03 7.97
CA ARG A 120 -2.08 -11.87 7.09
C ARG A 120 -1.45 -10.48 7.14
N LEU A 121 -2.24 -9.44 7.43
CA LEU A 121 -1.74 -8.07 7.54
C LEU A 121 -1.06 -7.78 8.88
N THR A 122 -1.54 -8.39 9.97
CA THR A 122 -1.08 -8.06 11.33
C THR A 122 0.44 -8.07 11.52
N PRO A 123 1.21 -9.08 11.07
CA PRO A 123 2.66 -9.09 11.30
C PRO A 123 3.38 -7.91 10.66
N GLY A 124 3.09 -7.63 9.38
CA GLY A 124 3.69 -6.51 8.66
C GLY A 124 3.20 -5.15 9.17
N CYS A 125 1.91 -5.04 9.53
CA CYS A 125 1.38 -3.82 10.15
C CYS A 125 2.10 -3.50 11.46
N SER A 126 2.25 -4.49 12.34
CA SER A 126 2.92 -4.33 13.63
C SER A 126 4.38 -3.91 13.45
N ALA A 127 5.11 -4.53 12.51
CA ALA A 127 6.52 -4.22 12.26
C ALA A 127 6.78 -2.79 11.78
N PHE A 128 5.79 -2.15 11.12
CA PHE A 128 5.93 -0.80 10.57
C PHE A 128 5.03 0.24 11.26
N GLY A 129 4.35 -0.12 12.35
CA GLY A 129 3.48 0.77 13.11
C GLY A 129 2.20 1.18 12.38
N TYR A 130 1.66 0.33 11.51
CA TYR A 130 0.38 0.54 10.83
C TYR A 130 -0.77 -0.15 11.58
N LYS A 131 -2.00 0.31 11.37
CA LYS A 131 -3.19 -0.45 11.77
C LYS A 131 -3.48 -1.53 10.74
N SER A 132 -3.91 -2.70 11.20
CA SER A 132 -4.30 -3.81 10.32
C SER A 132 -5.75 -3.68 9.85
N ASP A 133 -6.60 -3.06 10.65
CA ASP A 133 -7.90 -2.58 10.23
C ASP A 133 -7.79 -1.27 9.42
N MET A 134 -8.94 -0.72 9.00
CA MET A 134 -9.01 0.52 8.21
C MET A 134 -9.35 1.74 9.07
N SER A 135 -9.18 1.69 10.40
CA SER A 135 -9.63 2.74 11.32
C SER A 135 -8.91 4.08 11.15
N ASP A 136 -7.69 4.07 10.63
CA ASP A 136 -6.86 5.24 10.37
C ASP A 136 -7.01 5.78 8.93
N LEU A 137 -7.86 5.15 8.11
CA LEU A 137 -8.11 5.57 6.74
C LEU A 137 -9.26 6.58 6.64
N ARG A 138 -9.08 7.59 5.79
CA ARG A 138 -10.15 8.50 5.41
C ARG A 138 -11.14 7.81 4.46
N ILE A 139 -12.30 7.43 5.00
CA ILE A 139 -13.42 6.81 4.27
C ILE A 139 -14.56 7.82 4.22
N GLN A 140 -14.98 8.22 3.02
CA GLN A 140 -16.04 9.21 2.81
C GLN A 140 -17.23 8.58 2.06
N PRO A 141 -18.12 7.82 2.71
CA PRO A 141 -19.06 6.92 2.04
C PRO A 141 -19.94 7.58 0.95
N PHE A 142 -20.29 8.86 1.11
CA PHE A 142 -21.18 9.59 0.18
C PHE A 142 -20.56 9.92 -1.20
N THR A 143 -19.24 10.02 -1.34
CA THR A 143 -18.59 10.35 -2.63
C THR A 143 -18.46 9.16 -3.59
N TYR A 144 -18.54 7.92 -3.10
CA TYR A 144 -18.40 6.74 -3.96
C TYR A 144 -19.69 6.39 -4.71
N LEU A 145 -20.86 6.54 -4.08
CA LEU A 145 -22.16 6.36 -4.73
C LEU A 145 -22.35 7.30 -5.93
N SER A 146 -22.00 8.58 -5.78
CA SER A 146 -22.06 9.56 -6.88
C SER A 146 -21.05 9.24 -8.00
N THR A 147 -19.89 8.68 -7.67
CA THR A 147 -18.86 8.28 -8.66
C THR A 147 -19.27 7.03 -9.44
N LEU A 148 -19.88 6.04 -8.78
CA LEU A 148 -20.47 4.84 -9.41
C LEU A 148 -21.65 5.21 -10.31
N LEU A 149 -22.53 6.10 -9.84
CA LEU A 149 -23.66 6.61 -10.63
C LEU A 149 -23.17 7.34 -11.88
N LYS A 150 -22.16 8.22 -11.75
CA LYS A 150 -21.56 8.91 -12.91
C LYS A 150 -20.88 7.95 -13.91
N ARG A 151 -20.29 6.85 -13.45
CA ARG A 151 -19.72 5.82 -14.35
C ARG A 151 -20.78 5.01 -15.07
N LYS A 152 -21.88 4.64 -14.39
CA LYS A 152 -23.02 3.95 -15.03
C LYS A 152 -23.76 4.84 -16.02
N LEU A 153 -23.81 6.15 -15.78
CA LEU A 153 -24.49 7.14 -16.64
C LEU A 153 -23.64 7.60 -17.84
N LYS A 154 -22.33 7.32 -17.87
CA LYS A 154 -21.43 7.62 -19.00
C LYS A 154 -21.37 6.51 -20.07
N ILE A 155 -22.21 5.49 -19.96
CA ILE A 155 -22.45 4.51 -21.03
C ILE A 155 -23.76 4.92 -21.72
N ARG A 156 -23.68 5.92 -22.59
CA ARG A 156 -24.63 6.20 -23.68
C ARG A 156 -23.86 6.84 -24.81
#